data_AF-A0A2P7SCT7-F1
#
_entry.id   AF-A0A2P7SCT7-F1
#
_cell.length_a   1.000
_cell.length_b   1.000
_cell.length_c   1.000
_cell.angle_alpha   90.00
_cell.angle_beta   90.00
_cell.angle_gamma   90.00
#
_symmetry.space_group_name_H-M   'P 1'
#
loop_
_entity.id
_entity.type
_entity.pdbx_description
1 polymer ?
#
loop_
_entity_poly.entity_id
_entity_poly.type
_entity_poly.pdbx_seq_one_letter_code
_entity_poly.pdbx_strand_id
1 'polypeptide(L)'
;MTLFSTLHGAKLAAFTAASLTVGVCCAPPSAQAERLTNPVAEFTGVDKITGRIITFDVYINETVQFGALQVTPRVCYSRAKEEEPKTDSFVEVDEITLDRKIRRIFTGWMFAESPGLNAVEHAVYDVWLKSCKQSSDVPAPEASKTN
;
A
#
# COMPACT_ATOMS: atom_id res chain seq x y z
N MET A 1 54.85 -0.25 -50.78
CA MET A 1 56.24 0.17 -51.05
C MET A 1 56.13 1.49 -51.79
N THR A 2 56.87 2.51 -51.32
CA THR A 2 56.75 3.97 -51.56
C THR A 2 55.74 4.69 -50.65
N LEU A 3 56.01 5.87 -50.07
CA LEU A 3 57.17 6.48 -49.38
C LEU A 3 56.78 7.97 -49.14
N PHE A 4 57.33 8.59 -48.08
CA PHE A 4 57.42 10.05 -47.80
C PHE A 4 56.10 10.81 -47.55
N SER A 5 55.79 11.23 -46.32
CA SER A 5 56.40 12.32 -45.53
C SER A 5 56.39 13.67 -46.24
N THR A 6 55.49 14.57 -45.83
CA THR A 6 55.64 16.04 -45.99
C THR A 6 55.21 16.76 -44.71
N LEU A 7 56.17 17.48 -44.11
CA LEU A 7 55.97 18.47 -43.06
C LEU A 7 55.27 19.70 -43.64
N HIS A 8 54.20 20.19 -43.00
CA HIS A 8 53.76 21.59 -43.04
C HIS A 8 53.08 21.85 -41.68
N GLY A 9 53.62 22.67 -40.79
CA GLY A 9 53.81 24.11 -40.98
C GLY A 9 52.77 24.82 -40.10
N ALA A 10 53.16 25.17 -38.88
CA ALA A 10 52.32 25.92 -37.96
C ALA A 10 52.02 27.32 -38.52
N LYS A 11 50.74 27.71 -38.55
CA LYS A 11 50.32 29.12 -38.61
C LYS A 11 49.12 29.32 -37.70
N LEU A 12 49.29 30.22 -36.73
CA LEU A 12 48.22 30.81 -35.94
C LEU A 12 47.28 31.61 -36.85
N ALA A 13 45.97 31.51 -36.63
CA ALA A 13 45.05 32.64 -36.65
C ALA A 13 43.69 32.22 -36.09
N ALA A 14 43.20 33.01 -35.13
CA ALA A 14 41.94 32.84 -34.44
C ALA A 14 40.73 32.90 -35.39
N PHE A 15 39.76 32.00 -35.17
CA PHE A 15 38.37 32.21 -35.55
C PHE A 15 37.46 31.88 -34.38
N THR A 16 36.71 32.89 -34.00
CA THR A 16 35.64 32.93 -33.01
C THR A 16 34.52 31.96 -33.34
N ALA A 17 34.13 31.10 -32.40
CA ALA A 17 32.75 30.63 -32.24
C ALA A 17 32.59 30.03 -30.84
N ALA A 18 32.08 30.85 -29.91
CA ALA A 18 31.53 30.36 -28.66
C ALA A 18 30.22 29.60 -28.97
N SER A 19 30.26 28.27 -29.01
CA SER A 19 29.04 27.45 -29.04
C SER A 19 28.65 27.09 -27.62
N LEU A 20 27.75 27.90 -27.06
CA LEU A 20 26.98 27.60 -25.87
C LEU A 20 25.88 26.59 -26.28
N THR A 21 26.11 25.28 -26.14
CA THR A 21 25.04 24.29 -26.34
C THR A 21 24.09 24.34 -25.15
N VAL A 22 23.03 25.12 -25.31
CA VAL A 22 21.83 25.15 -24.47
C VAL A 22 21.16 23.77 -24.53
N GLY A 23 20.86 23.24 -23.36
CA GLY A 23 20.30 21.91 -23.17
C GLY A 23 18.83 21.76 -23.55
N VAL A 24 18.44 20.50 -23.74
CA VAL A 24 17.08 20.01 -23.51
C VAL A 24 17.21 18.70 -22.76
N CYS A 25 17.14 18.76 -21.43
CA CYS A 25 16.93 17.58 -20.59
C CYS A 25 15.46 17.18 -20.76
N CYS A 26 15.17 16.24 -21.66
CA CYS A 26 13.91 15.50 -21.61
C CYS A 26 13.93 14.62 -20.35
N ALA A 27 13.46 15.17 -19.23
CA ALA A 27 13.12 14.36 -18.07
C ALA A 27 11.88 13.51 -18.43
N PRO A 28 11.91 12.17 -18.30
CA PRO A 28 10.71 11.37 -18.46
C PRO A 28 9.66 11.81 -17.41
N PRO A 29 8.36 11.79 -17.75
CA PRO A 29 7.32 12.05 -16.76
C PRO A 29 7.46 11.05 -15.62
N SER A 30 7.52 11.54 -14.39
CA SER A 30 7.45 10.71 -13.20
C SER A 30 6.06 10.08 -13.14
N ALA A 31 5.98 8.75 -13.30
CA ALA A 31 4.77 8.00 -13.03
C ALA A 31 4.45 8.15 -11.53
N GLN A 32 3.45 8.96 -11.21
CA GLN A 32 2.92 9.10 -9.86
C GLN A 32 2.06 7.85 -9.60
N ALA A 33 2.60 6.88 -8.87
CA ALA A 33 1.82 5.72 -8.42
C ALA A 33 0.73 6.20 -7.45
N GLU A 34 -0.50 6.35 -7.95
CA GLU A 34 -1.61 6.96 -7.21
C GLU A 34 -2.18 5.98 -6.17
N ARG A 35 -2.27 6.43 -4.92
CA ARG A 35 -2.92 5.69 -3.83
C ARG A 35 -4.43 5.82 -3.98
N LEU A 36 -5.11 4.72 -4.24
CA LEU A 36 -6.58 4.68 -4.28
C LEU A 36 -7.12 4.50 -2.86
N THR A 37 -7.96 5.43 -2.40
CA THR A 37 -8.62 5.35 -1.10
C THR A 37 -9.91 4.53 -1.22
N ASN A 38 -10.12 3.58 -0.32
CA ASN A 38 -11.26 2.67 -0.37
C ASN A 38 -12.10 2.75 0.91
N PRO A 39 -13.44 2.74 0.80
CA PRO A 39 -14.36 2.76 1.94
C PRO A 39 -14.53 1.41 2.64
N VAL A 40 -14.04 0.31 2.06
CA VAL A 40 -14.15 -1.04 2.63
C VAL A 40 -12.78 -1.71 2.67
N ALA A 41 -12.46 -2.31 3.82
CA ALA A 41 -11.32 -3.19 4.01
C ALA A 41 -11.81 -4.63 4.16
N GLU A 42 -11.31 -5.53 3.33
CA GLU A 42 -11.56 -6.96 3.41
C GLU A 42 -10.48 -7.63 4.27
N PHE A 43 -10.90 -8.33 5.31
CA PHE A 43 -10.01 -9.06 6.21
C PHE A 43 -10.20 -10.57 6.06
N THR A 44 -9.13 -11.32 6.33
CA THR A 44 -9.22 -12.75 6.56
C THR A 44 -9.03 -13.02 8.03
N GLY A 45 -9.94 -13.81 8.60
CA GLY A 45 -9.88 -14.30 9.96
C GLY A 45 -9.70 -15.82 9.96
N VAL A 46 -8.81 -16.31 10.81
CA VAL A 46 -8.63 -17.75 11.07
C VAL A 46 -8.93 -18.04 12.52
N ASP A 47 -9.75 -19.05 12.76
CA ASP A 47 -9.89 -19.66 14.08
C ASP A 47 -8.94 -20.87 14.14
N LYS A 48 -7.89 -20.77 14.96
CA LYS A 48 -6.87 -21.82 15.15
C LYS A 48 -7.41 -23.07 15.84
N ILE A 49 -8.54 -22.96 16.55
CA ILE A 49 -9.16 -24.08 17.27
C ILE A 49 -10.03 -24.90 16.34
N THR A 50 -10.84 -24.24 15.51
CA THR A 50 -11.73 -24.93 14.56
C THR A 50 -11.10 -25.16 13.19
N GLY A 51 -9.99 -24.48 12.88
CA GLY A 51 -9.34 -24.48 11.57
C GLY A 51 -10.14 -23.74 10.48
N ARG A 52 -11.19 -23.01 10.86
CA ARG A 52 -12.04 -22.29 9.90
C ARG A 52 -11.40 -20.97 9.50
N ILE A 53 -11.30 -20.75 8.19
CA ILE A 53 -10.90 -19.48 7.58
C ILE A 53 -12.15 -18.80 7.04
N ILE A 54 -12.35 -17.54 7.40
CA ILE A 54 -13.43 -16.72 6.85
C ILE A 54 -12.87 -15.41 6.32
N THR A 55 -13.58 -14.85 5.35
CA THR A 55 -13.33 -13.49 4.87
C THR A 55 -14.52 -12.64 5.26
N PHE A 56 -14.27 -11.43 5.77
CA PHE A 56 -15.29 -10.48 6.14
C PHE A 56 -14.88 -9.08 5.71
N ASP A 57 -15.87 -8.32 5.24
CA ASP A 57 -15.70 -6.94 4.83
C ASP A 57 -16.01 -6.02 6.03
N VAL A 58 -15.19 -4.99 6.20
CA VAL A 58 -15.34 -4.01 7.27
C VAL A 58 -15.28 -2.62 6.66
N TYR A 59 -16.30 -1.80 6.95
CA TYR A 59 -16.33 -0.41 6.54
C TYR A 59 -15.31 0.41 7.34
N ILE A 60 -14.73 1.44 6.72
CA ILE A 60 -13.79 2.32 7.41
C ILE A 60 -14.47 3.00 8.59
N ASN A 61 -13.80 3.01 9.74
CA ASN A 61 -14.26 3.48 11.06
C ASN A 61 -15.36 2.65 11.72
N GLU A 62 -15.79 1.56 11.10
CA GLU A 62 -16.70 0.61 11.72
C GLU A 62 -15.92 -0.49 12.43
N THR A 63 -16.54 -1.06 13.47
CA THR A 63 -15.94 -2.15 14.23
C THR A 63 -16.71 -3.43 13.95
N VAL A 64 -16.03 -4.44 13.42
CA VAL A 64 -16.60 -5.78 13.24
C VAL A 64 -15.93 -6.74 14.21
N GLN A 65 -16.73 -7.64 14.79
CA GLN A 65 -16.25 -8.64 15.72
C GLN A 65 -15.98 -9.97 15.00
N PHE A 66 -14.77 -10.48 15.16
CA PHE A 66 -14.36 -11.82 14.75
C PHE A 66 -13.92 -12.62 15.99
N GLY A 67 -14.78 -13.52 16.46
CA GLY A 67 -14.52 -14.30 17.68
C GLY A 67 -14.41 -13.38 18.90
N ALA A 68 -13.23 -13.35 19.52
CA ALA A 68 -12.91 -12.46 20.64
C ALA A 68 -12.23 -11.15 20.21
N LEU A 69 -11.96 -10.96 18.91
CA LEU A 69 -11.29 -9.79 18.38
C LEU A 69 -12.30 -8.81 17.79
N GLN A 70 -12.09 -7.52 18.04
CA GLN A 70 -12.80 -6.40 17.43
C GLN A 70 -11.83 -5.68 16.50
N VAL A 71 -12.15 -5.66 15.21
CA VAL A 71 -11.28 -5.14 14.15
C VAL A 71 -11.87 -3.83 13.65
N THR A 72 -11.08 -2.76 13.68
CA THR A 72 -11.49 -1.42 13.27
C THR A 72 -10.46 -0.83 12.29
N PRO A 73 -10.69 -0.90 10.98
CA PRO A 73 -9.85 -0.23 10.00
C PRO A 73 -10.11 1.29 10.02
N ARG A 74 -9.04 2.09 10.06
CA ARG A 74 -9.13 3.57 10.01
C ARG A 74 -8.93 4.11 8.60
N VAL A 75 -8.10 3.45 7.80
CA VAL A 75 -7.86 3.78 6.39
C VAL A 75 -7.55 2.51 5.61
N CYS A 76 -7.86 2.47 4.33
CA CYS A 76 -7.50 1.36 3.43
C CYS A 76 -7.11 1.93 2.06
N TYR A 77 -5.86 1.71 1.66
CA TYR A 77 -5.32 2.14 0.38
C TYR A 77 -5.01 0.95 -0.50
N SER A 78 -5.31 1.07 -1.81
CA SER A 78 -4.90 0.12 -2.84
C SER A 78 -4.16 0.84 -3.98
N ARG A 79 -3.73 0.06 -4.97
CA ARG A 79 -3.19 0.56 -6.24
C ARG A 79 -4.11 0.22 -7.40
N ALA A 80 -3.89 0.92 -8.51
CA ALA A 80 -4.50 0.57 -9.79
C ALA A 80 -4.13 -0.86 -10.19
N LYS A 81 -4.98 -1.53 -10.98
CA LYS A 81 -4.80 -2.94 -11.33
C LYS A 81 -3.62 -3.17 -12.29
N GLU A 82 -3.24 -2.13 -13.02
CA GLU A 82 -2.15 -2.12 -13.98
C GLU A 82 -0.76 -1.97 -13.32
N GLU A 83 -0.72 -1.61 -12.03
CA GLU A 83 0.50 -1.47 -11.23
C GLU A 83 0.73 -2.70 -10.34
N GLU A 84 1.92 -2.76 -9.74
CA GLU A 84 2.22 -3.79 -8.73
C GLU A 84 1.25 -3.68 -7.54
N PRO A 85 0.59 -4.79 -7.13
CA PRO A 85 -0.32 -4.78 -6.01
C PRO A 85 0.37 -4.28 -4.75
N LYS A 86 -0.18 -3.22 -4.16
CA LYS A 86 0.27 -2.68 -2.89
C LYS A 86 -0.92 -2.15 -2.12
N THR A 87 -1.37 -2.96 -1.17
CA THR A 87 -2.58 -2.71 -0.40
C THR A 87 -2.21 -2.64 1.06
N ASP A 88 -2.42 -1.46 1.64
CA ASP A 88 -2.09 -1.19 3.04
C ASP A 88 -3.29 -0.58 3.78
N SER A 89 -3.44 -0.94 5.05
CA SER A 89 -4.52 -0.44 5.91
C SER A 89 -4.00 -0.18 7.31
N PHE A 90 -4.37 0.95 7.90
CA PHE A 90 -4.12 1.18 9.33
C PHE A 90 -5.29 0.61 10.12
N VAL A 91 -4.99 -0.28 11.05
CA VAL A 91 -5.99 -1.08 11.76
C VAL A 91 -5.73 -1.03 13.25
N GLU A 92 -6.81 -0.87 14.00
CA GLU A 92 -6.86 -1.08 15.44
C GLU A 92 -7.55 -2.41 15.72
N VAL A 93 -6.95 -3.26 16.56
CA VAL A 93 -7.57 -4.51 16.99
C VAL A 93 -7.60 -4.56 18.50
N ASP A 94 -8.81 -4.76 19.02
CA ASP A 94 -9.11 -4.92 20.42
C ASP A 94 -9.49 -6.36 20.73
N GLU A 95 -9.06 -6.87 21.88
CA GLU A 95 -9.41 -8.20 22.40
C GLU A 95 -10.47 -8.04 23.50
N ILE A 96 -11.51 -8.86 23.43
CA ILE A 96 -12.49 -9.05 24.50
C ILE A 96 -12.02 -10.23 25.35
N THR A 97 -11.53 -9.94 26.55
CA THR A 97 -11.04 -10.95 27.49
C THR A 97 -12.19 -11.72 28.15
N LEU A 98 -11.85 -12.82 28.83
CA LEU A 98 -12.84 -13.65 29.56
C LEU A 98 -13.59 -12.89 30.66
N ASP A 99 -12.95 -11.88 31.26
CA ASP A 99 -13.57 -10.96 32.23
C ASP A 99 -14.31 -9.78 31.57
N ARG A 100 -14.57 -9.86 30.26
CA ARG A 100 -15.27 -8.87 29.44
C ARG A 100 -14.62 -7.48 29.44
N LYS A 101 -13.30 -7.42 29.58
CA LYS A 101 -12.56 -6.17 29.38
C LYS A 101 -12.13 -6.07 27.93
N ILE A 102 -12.20 -4.86 27.41
CA ILE A 102 -11.71 -4.54 26.06
C ILE A 102 -10.31 -3.97 26.21
N ARG A 103 -9.34 -4.58 25.54
CA ARG A 103 -7.95 -4.13 25.53
C ARG A 103 -7.40 -4.10 24.12
N ARG A 104 -6.72 -3.02 23.77
CA ARG A 104 -5.98 -2.92 22.50
C ARG A 104 -4.79 -3.86 22.47
N ILE A 105 -4.78 -4.76 21.50
CA ILE A 105 -3.68 -5.71 21.29
C ILE A 105 -2.83 -5.35 20.07
N PHE A 106 -3.39 -4.60 19.12
CA PHE A 106 -2.69 -4.18 17.92
C PHE A 106 -3.13 -2.79 17.46
N THR A 107 -2.17 -2.02 16.98
CA THR A 107 -2.40 -0.74 16.31
C THR A 107 -1.27 -0.52 15.33
N GLY A 108 -1.56 -0.53 14.03
CA GLY A 108 -0.52 -0.39 13.04
C GLY A 108 -0.98 -0.60 11.61
N TRP A 109 -0.01 -0.54 10.71
CA TRP A 109 -0.20 -0.79 9.29
C TRP A 109 -0.16 -2.28 9.00
N MET A 110 -1.20 -2.79 8.37
CA MET A 110 -1.25 -4.13 7.78
C MET A 110 -1.01 -4.06 6.28
N PHE A 111 -0.39 -5.09 5.72
CA PHE A 111 -0.05 -5.20 4.30
C PHE A 111 -0.66 -6.47 3.72
N ALA A 112 -1.49 -6.36 2.68
CA ALA A 112 -2.16 -7.51 2.11
C ALA A 112 -1.20 -8.47 1.40
N GLU A 113 -0.16 -7.94 0.75
CA GLU A 113 0.82 -8.71 -0.01
C GLU A 113 1.89 -9.34 0.89
N SER A 114 1.96 -8.92 2.16
CA SER A 114 2.89 -9.49 3.15
C SER A 114 2.25 -9.54 4.54
N PRO A 115 1.24 -10.40 4.74
CA PRO A 115 0.53 -10.50 6.02
C PRO A 115 1.49 -10.79 7.18
N GLY A 116 2.50 -11.64 6.97
CA GLY A 116 3.48 -12.00 8.00
C GLY A 116 4.35 -10.86 8.53
N LEU A 117 4.33 -9.66 7.91
CA LEU A 117 5.06 -8.50 8.45
C LEU A 117 4.29 -7.83 9.60
N ASN A 118 2.96 -7.71 9.50
CA ASN A 118 2.15 -6.95 10.44
C ASN A 118 0.71 -7.50 10.53
N ALA A 119 0.55 -8.82 10.65
CA ALA A 119 -0.73 -9.45 10.98
C ALA A 119 -0.96 -9.46 12.50
N VAL A 120 -2.22 -9.56 12.91
CA VAL A 120 -2.55 -9.89 14.30
C VAL A 120 -2.52 -11.40 14.45
N GLU A 121 -1.53 -11.86 15.21
CA GLU A 121 -1.39 -13.25 15.65
C GLU A 121 -1.87 -13.35 17.09
N HIS A 122 -3.10 -13.81 17.30
CA HIS A 122 -3.62 -14.10 18.64
C HIS A 122 -3.57 -15.62 18.91
N ALA A 123 -3.60 -16.00 20.19
CA ALA A 123 -3.45 -17.41 20.59
C ALA A 123 -4.53 -18.33 19.99
N VAL A 124 -5.71 -17.77 19.73
CA VAL A 124 -6.90 -18.48 19.23
C VAL A 124 -7.30 -18.03 17.83
N TYR A 125 -7.07 -16.76 17.49
CA TYR A 125 -7.57 -16.16 16.25
C TYR A 125 -6.43 -15.46 15.52
N ASP A 126 -6.41 -15.50 14.20
CA ASP A 126 -5.53 -14.63 13.40
C ASP A 126 -6.37 -13.72 12.53
N VAL A 127 -5.92 -12.48 12.36
CA VAL A 127 -6.55 -11.52 11.47
C VAL A 127 -5.50 -10.76 10.69
N TRP A 128 -5.70 -10.70 9.38
CA TRP A 128 -4.88 -9.89 8.49
C TRP A 128 -5.69 -9.28 7.35
N LEU A 129 -5.18 -8.18 6.80
CA LEU A 129 -5.74 -7.51 5.63
C LEU A 129 -5.60 -8.42 4.41
N LYS A 130 -6.69 -8.56 3.64
CA LYS A 130 -6.71 -9.31 2.38
C LYS A 130 -6.79 -8.41 1.17
N SER A 131 -7.67 -7.41 1.19
CA SER A 131 -7.79 -6.43 0.11
C SER A 131 -8.51 -5.16 0.58
N CYS A 132 -8.47 -4.09 -0.24
CA CYS A 132 -9.35 -2.94 -0.10
C CYS A 132 -10.32 -2.91 -1.28
N LYS A 133 -11.59 -2.59 -1.04
CA LYS A 133 -12.65 -2.59 -2.06
C LYS A 133 -13.45 -1.27 -2.05
N GLN A 134 -13.97 -0.91 -3.23
CA GLN A 134 -14.87 0.24 -3.38
C GLN A 134 -16.31 -0.03 -2.91
N SER A 135 -16.74 -1.30 -2.95
CA SER A 135 -18.08 -1.72 -2.53
C SER A 135 -18.00 -3.11 -1.89
N SER A 136 -18.94 -3.40 -0.99
CA SER A 136 -19.18 -4.73 -0.40
C SER A 136 -20.58 -5.21 -0.78
N ASP A 137 -20.77 -6.53 -0.80
CA ASP A 137 -22.10 -7.15 -0.90
C ASP A 137 -22.84 -7.11 0.45
N VAL A 138 -22.13 -6.85 1.55
CA VAL A 138 -22.70 -6.65 2.88
C VAL A 138 -23.24 -5.23 2.94
N PRO A 139 -24.52 -5.01 3.30
CA PRO A 139 -25.07 -3.67 3.47
C PRO A 139 -24.25 -2.87 4.49
N ALA A 140 -23.96 -1.61 4.17
CA ALA A 140 -23.34 -0.70 5.13
C ALA A 140 -24.24 -0.58 6.37
N PRO A 141 -23.66 -0.52 7.58
CA PRO A 141 -24.45 -0.21 8.77
C PRO A 141 -25.17 1.12 8.54
N GLU A 142 -26.48 1.15 8.83
CA GLU A 142 -27.24 2.38 8.71
C GLU A 142 -26.60 3.41 9.64
N ALA A 143 -26.01 4.47 9.07
CA ALA A 143 -25.54 5.59 9.84
C ALA A 143 -26.73 6.10 10.66
N SER A 144 -26.67 5.88 11.98
CA SER A 144 -27.68 6.34 12.92
C SER A 144 -27.91 7.83 12.68
N LYS A 145 -28.99 8.17 11.98
CA LYS A 145 -29.46 9.54 11.84
C LYS A 145 -29.85 9.99 13.24
N THR A 146 -28.94 10.68 13.90
CA THR A 146 -29.21 11.37 15.15
C THR A 146 -30.14 12.53 14.81
N ASN A 147 -31.39 12.45 15.26
CA ASN A 147 -32.33 13.59 15.32
C ASN A 147 -31.88 14.57 16.41
#